data_AF-A0A9P6NHP6-F1
#
_entry.id   AF-A0A9P6NHP6-F1
#
_cell.length_a   1.000
_cell.length_b   1.000
_cell.length_c   1.000
_cell.angle_alpha   90.00
_cell.angle_beta   90.00
_cell.angle_gamma   90.00
#
_symmetry.space_group_name_H-M   'P 1'
#
loop_
_entity.id
_entity.type
_entity.pdbx_description
1 polymer ?
#
loop_
_entity_poly.entity_id
_entity_poly.type
_entity_poly.pdbx_seq_one_letter_code
_entity_poly.pdbx_strand_id
1 'polypeptide(L)'
;MTDLAPASQSASSSLPDASSLPQSNRLRFRAIDPEGDDLEQIMNLVEGELSEPYIIYTYRYFLTGWPQLAFLCFEDGEEGEERSRAVGAIVCKQDIHMGKLNRGYIAMLTTKKEMRKHGIARRLVQMAIEQMVRDGAQEIVLETEFDNTSALAFYHRLGFIREKRLFAFYLNRKDAFRLVLPISTDEDEYA
;
A
#
# COMPACT_ATOMS: atom_id res chain seq x y z
N MET A 1 -22.05 65.42 -21.36
CA MET A 1 -21.28 64.21 -21.69
C MET A 1 -20.98 63.53 -20.36
N THR A 2 -21.69 62.41 -20.11
CA THR A 2 -21.37 61.30 -19.16
C THR A 2 -21.13 61.63 -17.68
N ASP A 3 -21.59 60.89 -16.68
CA ASP A 3 -22.58 59.82 -16.52
C ASP A 3 -22.69 59.53 -14.99
N LEU A 4 -23.82 58.94 -14.57
CA LEU A 4 -24.10 58.09 -13.39
C LEU A 4 -23.30 58.18 -12.05
N ALA A 5 -24.09 58.18 -10.95
CA ALA A 5 -23.74 57.84 -9.55
C ALA A 5 -23.40 56.31 -9.39
N PRO A 6 -23.16 55.69 -8.19
CA PRO A 6 -23.25 56.19 -6.80
C PRO A 6 -22.22 55.61 -5.75
N ALA A 7 -22.35 56.09 -4.51
CA ALA A 7 -22.18 55.42 -3.21
C ALA A 7 -21.12 54.30 -3.04
N SER A 8 -20.04 54.60 -2.30
CA SER A 8 -19.16 53.61 -1.66
C SER A 8 -19.77 53.12 -0.34
N GLN A 9 -20.47 51.99 -0.40
CA GLN A 9 -20.85 51.20 0.79
C GLN A 9 -19.64 50.44 1.35
N SER A 10 -19.62 50.35 2.67
CA SER A 10 -18.67 49.64 3.53
C SER A 10 -18.46 48.19 3.12
N ALA A 11 -17.24 47.83 2.70
CA ALA A 11 -16.82 46.45 2.64
C ALA A 11 -16.38 46.00 4.05
N SER A 12 -17.30 45.34 4.76
CA SER A 12 -16.95 44.52 5.92
C SER A 12 -16.09 43.36 5.45
N SER A 13 -14.80 43.38 5.75
CA SER A 13 -13.93 42.22 5.55
C SER A 13 -14.25 41.17 6.61
N SER A 14 -15.24 40.31 6.34
CA SER A 14 -15.44 39.08 7.09
C SER A 14 -14.22 38.19 6.86
N LEU A 15 -13.55 37.85 7.95
CA LEU A 15 -12.55 36.78 8.00
C LEU A 15 -13.18 35.50 7.43
N PRO A 16 -12.43 34.67 6.67
CA PRO A 16 -12.94 33.38 6.25
C PRO A 16 -13.30 32.56 7.50
N ASP A 17 -14.53 32.07 7.51
CA ASP A 17 -15.10 31.20 8.53
C ASP A 17 -14.21 29.97 8.71
N ALA A 18 -13.81 29.68 9.96
CA ALA A 18 -12.90 28.58 10.30
C ALA A 18 -13.57 27.19 10.21
N SER A 19 -14.68 27.09 9.48
CA SER A 19 -15.54 25.91 9.36
C SER A 19 -15.31 25.06 8.10
N SER A 20 -14.35 25.40 7.23
CA SER A 20 -14.09 24.65 5.99
C SER A 20 -12.70 23.99 5.91
N LEU A 21 -12.22 23.42 7.01
CA LEU A 21 -11.14 22.44 6.96
C LEU A 21 -11.78 21.06 6.71
N PRO A 22 -11.43 20.34 5.62
CA PRO A 22 -11.97 19.00 5.41
C PRO A 22 -11.62 18.12 6.62
N GLN A 23 -12.62 17.41 7.15
CA GLN A 23 -12.48 16.46 8.25
C GLN A 23 -11.25 15.58 7.99
N SER A 24 -10.33 15.53 8.95
CA SER A 24 -9.18 14.65 8.88
C SER A 24 -9.67 13.20 8.95
N ASN A 25 -9.88 12.56 7.81
CA ASN A 25 -10.23 11.14 7.74
C ASN A 25 -9.19 10.33 8.51
N ARG A 26 -9.57 9.77 9.66
CA ARG A 26 -8.68 8.94 10.47
C ARG A 26 -8.47 7.62 9.76
N LEU A 27 -7.23 7.36 9.38
CA LEU A 27 -6.82 6.08 8.80
C LEU A 27 -6.47 5.11 9.92
N ARG A 28 -7.07 3.91 9.91
CA ARG A 28 -6.79 2.84 10.87
C ARG A 28 -6.12 1.67 10.17
N PHE A 29 -4.95 1.28 10.66
CA PHE A 29 -4.18 0.15 10.14
C PHE A 29 -4.22 -1.02 11.13
N ARG A 30 -4.44 -2.24 10.64
CA ARG A 30 -4.37 -3.45 11.47
C ARG A 30 -3.93 -4.67 10.65
N ALA A 31 -3.42 -5.69 11.34
CA ALA A 31 -3.26 -7.01 10.75
C ALA A 31 -4.62 -7.60 10.38
N ILE A 32 -4.61 -8.58 9.48
CA ILE A 32 -5.85 -9.25 9.08
C ILE A 32 -6.44 -10.07 10.24
N ASP A 33 -7.76 -10.24 10.18
CA ASP A 33 -8.53 -11.23 10.91
C ASP A 33 -8.98 -12.31 9.89
N PRO A 34 -8.33 -13.48 9.86
CA PRO A 34 -8.66 -14.56 8.92
C PRO A 34 -10.05 -15.17 9.14
N GLU A 35 -10.65 -15.00 10.33
CA GLU A 35 -11.97 -15.55 10.67
C GLU A 35 -13.11 -14.57 10.32
N GLY A 36 -12.79 -13.30 10.09
CA GLY A 36 -13.72 -12.25 9.68
C GLY A 36 -13.91 -12.15 8.16
N ASP A 37 -14.30 -10.96 7.70
CA ASP A 37 -14.54 -10.66 6.27
C ASP A 37 -13.31 -10.10 5.53
N ASP A 38 -12.14 -10.10 6.16
CA ASP A 38 -10.94 -9.48 5.59
C ASP A 38 -10.53 -10.10 4.25
N LEU A 39 -10.74 -11.41 4.07
CA LEU A 39 -10.51 -12.06 2.78
C LEU A 39 -11.36 -11.40 1.68
N GLU A 40 -12.66 -11.19 1.94
CA GLU A 40 -13.55 -10.54 0.99
C GLU A 40 -13.12 -9.09 0.72
N GLN A 41 -12.69 -8.36 1.76
CA GLN A 41 -12.21 -7.00 1.60
C GLN A 41 -10.92 -6.91 0.77
N ILE A 42 -9.98 -7.83 0.98
CA ILE A 42 -8.73 -7.93 0.19
C ILE A 42 -9.05 -8.27 -1.26
N MET A 43 -9.90 -9.27 -1.49
CA MET A 43 -10.30 -9.68 -2.84
C MET A 43 -10.93 -8.51 -3.61
N ASN A 44 -11.87 -7.79 -3.00
CA ASN A 44 -12.50 -6.62 -3.60
C ASN A 44 -11.50 -5.50 -3.93
N LEU A 45 -10.49 -5.27 -3.09
CA LEU A 45 -9.44 -4.28 -3.34
C LEU A 45 -8.47 -4.70 -4.44
N VAL A 46 -8.15 -6.00 -4.52
CA VAL A 46 -7.21 -6.53 -5.51
C VAL A 46 -7.85 -6.58 -6.89
N GLU A 47 -9.08 -7.09 -7.01
CA GLU A 47 -9.81 -7.16 -8.28
C GLU A 47 -10.09 -5.79 -8.90
N GLY A 48 -10.27 -4.75 -8.07
CA GLY A 48 -10.51 -3.38 -8.55
C GLY A 48 -9.24 -2.63 -9.00
N GLU A 49 -8.06 -3.07 -8.57
CA GLU A 49 -6.84 -2.25 -8.67
C GLU A 49 -5.64 -2.95 -9.33
N LEU A 50 -5.56 -4.29 -9.29
CA LEU A 50 -4.48 -5.06 -9.93
C LEU A 50 -4.94 -5.65 -11.26
N SER A 51 -4.01 -5.76 -12.21
CA SER A 51 -4.26 -6.26 -13.57
C SER A 51 -4.29 -7.79 -13.66
N GLU A 52 -3.74 -8.50 -12.66
CA GLU A 52 -3.69 -9.96 -12.67
C GLU A 52 -4.87 -10.57 -11.91
N PRO A 53 -5.62 -11.48 -12.53
CA PRO A 53 -6.67 -12.20 -11.82
C PRO A 53 -6.06 -13.25 -10.89
N TYR A 54 -6.40 -13.19 -9.61
CA TYR A 54 -6.04 -14.22 -8.63
C TYR A 54 -7.23 -15.12 -8.34
N ILE A 55 -7.00 -16.43 -8.35
CA ILE A 55 -7.99 -17.40 -7.87
C ILE A 55 -8.04 -17.38 -6.34
N ILE A 56 -9.20 -17.70 -5.75
CA ILE A 56 -9.40 -17.68 -4.28
C ILE A 56 -8.35 -18.48 -3.50
N TYR A 57 -7.84 -19.58 -4.07
CA TYR A 57 -6.80 -20.40 -3.47
C TYR A 57 -5.48 -19.67 -3.25
N THR A 58 -5.15 -18.70 -4.11
CA THR A 58 -3.96 -17.87 -3.96
C THR A 58 -4.07 -17.02 -2.70
N TYR A 59 -5.20 -16.35 -2.48
CA TYR A 59 -5.41 -15.57 -1.27
C TYR A 59 -5.32 -16.46 -0.02
N ARG A 60 -6.04 -17.60 -0.01
CA ARG A 60 -6.01 -18.52 1.14
C ARG A 60 -4.61 -19.03 1.47
N TYR A 61 -3.81 -19.35 0.44
CA TYR A 61 -2.42 -19.76 0.63
C TYR A 61 -1.62 -18.72 1.44
N PHE A 62 -1.71 -17.44 1.06
CA PHE A 62 -1.02 -16.37 1.77
C PHE A 62 -1.62 -16.10 3.16
N LEU A 63 -2.94 -15.91 3.24
CA LEU A 63 -3.60 -15.44 4.45
C LEU A 63 -3.67 -16.52 5.54
N THR A 64 -3.64 -17.81 5.17
CA THR A 64 -3.53 -18.91 6.14
C THR A 64 -2.07 -19.18 6.53
N GLY A 65 -1.13 -19.04 5.59
CA GLY A 65 0.30 -19.29 5.85
C GLY A 65 1.00 -18.19 6.65
N TRP A 66 0.65 -16.92 6.37
CA TRP A 66 1.30 -15.74 6.95
C TRP A 66 0.30 -14.62 7.30
N PRO A 67 -0.72 -14.90 8.14
CA PRO A 67 -1.69 -13.88 8.54
C PRO A 67 -1.03 -12.65 9.20
N GLN A 68 0.07 -12.84 9.93
CA GLN A 68 0.84 -11.77 10.56
C GLN A 68 1.55 -10.84 9.56
N LEU A 69 1.69 -11.24 8.29
CA LEU A 69 2.33 -10.46 7.23
C LEU A 69 1.34 -9.83 6.26
N ALA A 70 0.05 -9.84 6.60
CA ALA A 70 -1.00 -9.18 5.85
C ALA A 70 -1.64 -8.07 6.70
N PHE A 71 -1.83 -6.91 6.09
CA PHE A 71 -2.37 -5.73 6.78
C PHE A 71 -3.41 -5.03 5.92
N LEU A 72 -4.40 -4.45 6.58
CA LEU A 72 -5.45 -3.64 6.01
C LEU A 72 -5.40 -2.21 6.54
N CYS A 73 -5.77 -1.27 5.68
CA CYS A 73 -6.04 0.11 6.03
C CYS A 73 -7.54 0.37 5.84
N PHE A 74 -8.17 0.92 6.87
CA PHE A 74 -9.54 1.37 6.88
C PHE A 74 -9.57 2.89 6.96
N GLU A 75 -10.55 3.47 6.31
CA GLU A 75 -10.98 4.83 6.55
C GLU A 75 -12.07 4.79 7.63
N ASP A 76 -11.92 5.58 8.69
CA ASP A 76 -13.00 5.75 9.67
C ASP A 76 -14.20 6.36 8.92
N GLY A 77 -15.33 5.67 8.94
CA GLY A 77 -16.58 6.11 8.30
C GLY A 77 -17.26 7.23 9.09
N GLU A 78 -18.25 7.87 8.47
CA GLU A 78 -19.13 8.81 9.17
C GLU A 78 -19.97 8.08 10.24
N GLU A 79 -20.38 8.80 11.29
CA GLU A 79 -21.26 8.25 12.32
C GLU A 79 -22.54 7.70 11.69
N GLY A 80 -22.74 6.38 11.74
CA GLY A 80 -23.89 5.69 11.17
C GLY A 80 -23.56 4.69 10.06
N GLU A 81 -22.31 4.63 9.57
CA GLU A 81 -21.88 3.54 8.70
C GLU A 81 -21.69 2.24 9.50
N GLU A 82 -22.45 1.19 9.15
CA GLU A 82 -22.41 -0.11 9.84
C GLU A 82 -21.07 -0.86 9.67
N ARG A 83 -20.27 -0.55 8.63
CA ARG A 83 -19.02 -1.26 8.35
C ARG A 83 -17.95 -0.39 7.70
N SER A 84 -16.82 -0.18 8.39
CA SER A 84 -15.65 0.47 7.78
C SER A 84 -15.12 -0.37 6.61
N ARG A 85 -15.02 0.23 5.43
CA ARG A 85 -14.52 -0.44 4.23
C ARG A 85 -13.00 -0.27 4.12
N ALA A 86 -12.28 -1.35 3.83
CA ALA A 86 -10.86 -1.26 3.55
C ALA A 86 -10.58 -0.38 2.32
N VAL A 87 -9.56 0.47 2.45
CA VAL A 87 -9.09 1.39 1.40
C VAL A 87 -7.68 1.06 0.92
N GLY A 88 -6.99 0.14 1.59
CA GLY A 88 -5.72 -0.41 1.15
C GLY A 88 -5.39 -1.73 1.83
N ALA A 89 -4.59 -2.55 1.15
CA ALA A 89 -4.17 -3.85 1.62
C ALA A 89 -2.74 -4.16 1.19
N ILE A 90 -2.03 -4.91 2.01
CA ILE A 90 -0.78 -5.57 1.65
C ILE A 90 -0.85 -7.04 2.07
N VAL A 91 -0.38 -7.93 1.19
CA VAL A 91 -0.30 -9.37 1.44
C VAL A 91 1.11 -9.83 1.11
N CYS A 92 1.77 -10.45 2.08
CA CYS A 92 3.14 -10.93 1.97
C CYS A 92 3.27 -12.39 2.40
N LYS A 93 4.43 -12.99 2.13
CA LYS A 93 4.88 -14.24 2.75
C LYS A 93 6.34 -14.13 3.18
N GLN A 94 6.78 -15.08 3.98
CA GLN A 94 8.18 -15.23 4.34
C GLN A 94 8.57 -16.69 4.50
N ASP A 95 9.62 -17.12 3.82
CA ASP A 95 10.07 -18.51 3.80
C ASP A 95 11.57 -18.64 3.60
N ILE A 96 12.12 -19.80 3.98
CA ILE A 96 13.51 -20.14 3.70
C ILE A 96 13.65 -20.46 2.22
N HIS A 97 14.11 -19.49 1.44
CA HIS A 97 14.34 -19.63 0.02
C HIS A 97 15.55 -20.51 -0.25
N MET A 98 15.35 -21.54 -1.08
CA MET A 98 16.38 -22.51 -1.49
C MET A 98 17.16 -23.14 -0.30
N GLY A 99 16.53 -23.23 0.87
CA GLY A 99 17.12 -23.83 2.06
C GLY A 99 18.24 -23.02 2.73
N LYS A 100 18.45 -21.75 2.34
CA LYS A 100 19.61 -20.96 2.79
C LYS A 100 19.29 -19.55 3.27
N LEU A 101 18.26 -18.90 2.73
CA LEU A 101 18.03 -17.48 2.94
C LEU A 101 16.60 -17.23 3.41
N ASN A 102 16.44 -16.60 4.58
CA ASN A 102 15.12 -16.20 5.05
C ASN A 102 14.66 -14.97 4.26
N ARG A 103 13.69 -15.15 3.37
CA ARG A 103 13.29 -14.14 2.39
C ARG A 103 11.83 -13.75 2.57
N GLY A 104 11.59 -12.44 2.69
CA GLY A 104 10.27 -11.84 2.59
C GLY A 104 9.85 -11.63 1.13
N TYR A 105 8.55 -11.73 0.86
CA TYR A 105 7.98 -11.51 -0.46
C TYR A 105 6.69 -10.69 -0.37
N ILE A 106 6.65 -9.54 -1.05
CA ILE A 106 5.43 -8.73 -1.19
C ILE A 106 4.66 -9.25 -2.40
N ALA A 107 3.54 -9.93 -2.16
CA ALA A 107 2.75 -10.55 -3.20
C ALA A 107 1.74 -9.56 -3.80
N MET A 108 1.07 -8.78 -2.95
CA MET A 108 0.02 -7.86 -3.36
C MET A 108 0.13 -6.58 -2.55
N LEU A 109 0.01 -5.43 -3.22
CA LEU A 109 -0.12 -4.12 -2.60
C LEU A 109 -1.15 -3.32 -3.39
N THR A 110 -2.21 -2.88 -2.72
CA THR A 110 -3.29 -2.12 -3.33
C THR A 110 -3.74 -0.97 -2.44
N THR A 111 -4.18 0.11 -3.06
CA THR A 111 -4.81 1.27 -2.40
C THR A 111 -5.79 1.87 -3.40
N LYS A 112 -7.03 2.10 -2.95
CA LYS A 112 -8.07 2.75 -3.74
C LYS A 112 -7.55 4.04 -4.37
N LYS A 113 -7.88 4.29 -5.64
CA LYS A 113 -7.38 5.42 -6.43
C LYS A 113 -7.59 6.77 -5.75
N GLU A 114 -8.78 6.98 -5.19
CA GLU A 114 -9.20 8.15 -4.45
C GLU A 114 -8.40 8.37 -3.16
N MET A 115 -7.85 7.29 -2.58
CA MET A 115 -7.05 7.33 -1.34
C MET A 115 -5.54 7.36 -1.59
N ARG A 116 -5.10 7.37 -2.84
CA ARG A 116 -3.66 7.48 -3.17
C ARG A 116 -3.12 8.85 -2.73
N LYS A 117 -1.78 8.92 -2.58
CA LYS A 117 -1.05 10.10 -2.09
C LYS A 117 -1.31 10.49 -0.62
N HIS A 118 -2.08 9.71 0.14
CA HIS A 118 -2.25 9.85 1.60
C HIS A 118 -1.26 9.00 2.43
N GLY A 119 -0.22 8.45 1.81
CA GLY A 119 0.81 7.66 2.53
C GLY A 119 0.41 6.23 2.91
N ILE A 120 -0.81 5.77 2.60
CA ILE A 120 -1.33 4.43 2.94
C ILE A 120 -0.40 3.30 2.48
N ALA A 121 -0.07 3.25 1.19
CA ALA A 121 0.81 2.22 0.64
C ALA A 121 2.19 2.21 1.32
N ARG A 122 2.74 3.39 1.63
CA ARG A 122 4.01 3.51 2.34
C ARG A 122 3.91 2.91 3.74
N ARG A 123 2.85 3.23 4.49
CA ARG A 123 2.66 2.71 5.84
C ARG A 123 2.46 1.19 5.85
N LEU A 124 1.65 0.67 4.92
CA LEU A 124 1.44 -0.78 4.78
C LEU A 124 2.75 -1.53 4.49
N VAL A 125 3.55 -1.04 3.54
CA VAL A 125 4.86 -1.64 3.22
C VAL A 125 5.81 -1.56 4.41
N GLN A 126 5.84 -0.43 5.14
CA GLN A 126 6.66 -0.30 6.34
C GLN A 126 6.26 -1.31 7.43
N MET A 127 4.96 -1.47 7.71
CA MET A 127 4.48 -2.46 8.69
C MET A 127 4.88 -3.88 8.31
N ALA A 128 4.79 -4.23 7.02
CA ALA A 128 5.19 -5.54 6.53
C ALA A 128 6.72 -5.75 6.61
N ILE A 129 7.53 -4.74 6.26
CA ILE A 129 8.99 -4.79 6.40
C ILE A 129 9.37 -4.95 7.87
N GLU A 130 8.82 -4.13 8.76
CA GLU A 130 9.06 -4.21 10.20
C GLU A 130 8.76 -5.61 10.75
N GLN A 131 7.64 -6.22 10.32
CA GLN A 131 7.31 -7.58 10.74
C GLN A 131 8.25 -8.63 10.14
N MET A 132 8.57 -8.54 8.84
CA MET A 132 9.47 -9.50 8.19
C MET A 132 10.89 -9.46 8.79
N VAL A 133 11.39 -8.26 9.11
CA VAL A 133 12.68 -8.08 9.79
C VAL A 133 12.66 -8.66 11.20
N ARG A 134 11.58 -8.44 11.97
CA ARG A 134 11.39 -9.09 13.27
C ARG A 134 11.39 -10.61 13.17
N ASP A 135 10.84 -11.16 12.09
CA ASP A 135 10.81 -12.59 11.80
C ASP A 135 12.12 -13.10 11.16
N GLY A 136 13.16 -12.25 11.10
CA GLY A 136 14.52 -12.62 10.67
C GLY A 136 14.74 -12.61 9.16
N ALA A 137 13.95 -11.87 8.38
CA ALA A 137 14.17 -11.72 6.95
C ALA A 137 15.53 -11.05 6.67
N GLN A 138 16.30 -11.64 5.76
CA GLN A 138 17.59 -11.13 5.31
C GLN A 138 17.45 -10.29 4.03
N GLU A 139 16.35 -10.46 3.31
CA GLU A 139 15.96 -9.60 2.22
C GLU A 139 14.44 -9.67 1.99
N ILE A 140 13.92 -8.67 1.31
CA ILE A 140 12.52 -8.60 0.92
C ILE A 140 12.46 -8.34 -0.59
N VAL A 141 11.68 -9.13 -1.32
CA VAL A 141 11.58 -9.02 -2.78
C VAL A 141 10.16 -8.84 -3.28
N LEU A 142 10.04 -8.28 -4.48
CA LEU A 142 8.77 -8.16 -5.22
C LEU A 142 9.01 -8.00 -6.72
N GLU A 143 7.93 -8.10 -7.48
CA GLU A 143 7.91 -7.87 -8.93
C GLU A 143 6.95 -6.74 -9.28
N THR A 144 7.35 -5.95 -10.28
CA THR A 144 6.48 -4.94 -10.89
C THR A 144 6.73 -4.87 -12.39
N GLU A 145 5.70 -4.51 -13.17
CA GLU A 145 5.82 -4.34 -14.62
C GLU A 145 6.97 -3.35 -14.94
N PHE A 146 7.77 -3.67 -15.96
CA PHE A 146 8.97 -2.90 -16.27
C PHE A 146 8.68 -1.42 -16.60
N ASP A 147 7.47 -1.12 -17.09
CA ASP A 147 6.97 0.20 -17.46
C ASP A 147 6.14 0.88 -16.35
N ASN A 148 5.96 0.24 -15.18
CA ASN A 148 5.30 0.84 -14.03
C ASN A 148 6.22 1.82 -13.29
N THR A 149 6.47 2.96 -13.92
CA THR A 149 7.36 4.03 -13.40
C THR A 149 6.94 4.52 -12.01
N SER A 150 5.65 4.54 -11.72
CA SER A 150 5.11 4.93 -10.40
C SER A 150 5.53 3.94 -9.31
N ALA A 151 5.34 2.63 -9.52
CA ALA A 151 5.74 1.60 -8.57
C ALA A 151 7.26 1.55 -8.41
N LEU A 152 8.01 1.63 -9.52
CA LEU A 152 9.47 1.65 -9.49
C LEU A 152 10.01 2.81 -8.65
N ALA A 153 9.48 4.03 -8.85
CA ALA A 153 9.88 5.20 -8.06
C ALA A 153 9.43 5.10 -6.60
N PHE A 154 8.26 4.51 -6.34
CA PHE A 154 7.75 4.26 -5.00
C PHE A 154 8.66 3.32 -4.20
N TYR A 155 8.96 2.14 -4.73
CA TYR A 155 9.80 1.16 -4.04
C TYR A 155 11.25 1.61 -3.92
N HIS A 156 11.79 2.32 -4.92
CA HIS A 156 13.12 2.93 -4.82
C HIS A 156 13.24 3.88 -3.63
N ARG A 157 12.22 4.71 -3.36
CA ARG A 157 12.20 5.60 -2.18
C ARG A 157 12.12 4.85 -0.85
N LEU A 158 11.75 3.58 -0.88
CA LEU A 158 11.74 2.69 0.29
C LEU A 158 13.03 1.86 0.42
N GLY A 159 14.03 2.11 -0.43
CA GLY A 159 15.32 1.43 -0.39
C GLY A 159 15.42 0.19 -1.28
N PHE A 160 14.36 -0.16 -2.01
CA PHE A 160 14.44 -1.28 -2.95
C PHE A 160 15.28 -0.92 -4.17
N ILE A 161 16.13 -1.86 -4.60
CA ILE A 161 16.96 -1.77 -5.79
C ILE A 161 16.51 -2.81 -6.83
N ARG A 162 16.81 -2.56 -8.11
CA ARG A 162 16.53 -3.53 -9.17
C ARG A 162 17.56 -4.65 -9.14
N GLU A 163 17.12 -5.88 -8.93
CA GLU A 163 18.00 -7.06 -8.97
C GLU A 163 18.16 -7.55 -10.41
N LYS A 164 17.05 -7.81 -11.10
CA LYS A 164 17.04 -8.40 -12.45
C LYS A 164 15.77 -8.07 -13.21
N ARG A 165 15.84 -8.25 -14.53
CA ARG A 165 14.69 -8.21 -15.44
C ARG A 165 14.23 -9.63 -15.76
N LEU A 166 12.93 -9.86 -15.71
CA LEU A 166 12.28 -11.13 -16.01
C LEU A 166 11.50 -10.95 -17.32
N PHE A 167 11.87 -11.70 -18.35
CA PHE A 167 11.27 -11.57 -19.68
C PHE A 167 9.92 -12.29 -19.74
N ALA A 168 8.91 -11.64 -20.34
CA ALA A 168 7.54 -12.18 -20.49
C ALA A 168 6.97 -12.79 -19.19
N PHE A 169 7.16 -12.09 -18.07
CA PHE A 169 6.83 -12.56 -16.73
C PHE A 169 5.33 -12.52 -16.45
N TYR A 170 4.65 -11.45 -16.87
CA TYR A 170 3.22 -11.27 -16.65
C TYR A 170 2.39 -12.01 -17.72
N LEU A 171 1.12 -12.32 -17.43
CA LEU A 171 0.22 -13.00 -18.38
C LEU A 171 0.05 -12.24 -19.71
N ASN A 172 0.17 -10.91 -19.68
CA ASN A 172 0.16 -10.04 -20.85
C ASN A 172 1.49 -10.05 -21.64
N ARG A 173 2.43 -10.95 -21.30
CA ARG A 173 3.80 -11.06 -21.82
C ARG A 173 4.69 -9.84 -21.58
N LYS A 174 4.30 -8.91 -20.71
CA LYS A 174 5.20 -7.83 -20.29
C LYS A 174 6.32 -8.39 -19.41
N ASP A 175 7.46 -7.75 -19.51
CA ASP A 175 8.58 -7.98 -18.62
C ASP A 175 8.28 -7.43 -17.22
N ALA A 176 8.96 -8.00 -16.23
CA ALA A 176 8.97 -7.49 -14.87
C ALA A 176 10.38 -7.07 -14.46
N PHE A 177 10.48 -6.12 -13.54
CA PHE A 177 11.66 -6.00 -12.71
C PHE A 177 11.43 -6.71 -11.38
N ARG A 178 12.38 -7.57 -11.00
CA ARG A 178 12.54 -8.04 -9.63
C ARG A 178 13.23 -6.94 -8.84
N LEU A 179 12.58 -6.46 -7.79
CA LEU A 179 13.17 -5.53 -6.84
C LEU A 179 13.54 -6.27 -5.55
N VAL A 180 14.60 -5.83 -4.89
CA VAL A 180 15.08 -6.36 -3.61
C VAL A 180 15.39 -5.22 -2.65
N LEU A 181 15.01 -5.40 -1.39
CA LEU A 181 15.48 -4.64 -0.25
C LEU A 181 16.37 -5.57 0.58
N PRO A 182 17.71 -5.42 0.50
CA PRO A 182 18.62 -6.12 1.40
C PRO A 182 18.39 -5.64 2.84
N ILE A 183 18.34 -6.57 3.80
CA ILE A 183 18.29 -6.25 5.23
C ILE A 183 19.69 -6.47 5.79
N SER A 184 20.36 -5.38 6.15
CA SER A 184 21.61 -5.44 6.89
C SER A 184 21.32 -5.98 8.29
N THR A 185 21.94 -7.09 8.65
CA THR A 185 22.00 -7.52 10.05
C THR A 185 23.18 -6.81 10.71
N ASP A 186 23.05 -6.43 11.99
CA ASP A 186 24.12 -5.75 12.76
C ASP A 186 25.45 -6.56 12.79
N GLU A 187 25.45 -7.82 12.36
CA GLU A 187 26.64 -8.65 12.17
C GLU A 187 27.56 -8.17 11.04
N ASP A 188 27.07 -7.38 10.08
CA ASP A 188 27.86 -6.86 8.94
C ASP A 188 28.71 -5.63 9.30
N GLU A 189 28.51 -5.02 10.48
CA GLU A 189 29.26 -3.83 10.92
C GLU A 189 30.67 -4.13 11.48
N TYR A 190 31.02 -5.41 11.63
CA TYR A 190 32.32 -5.86 12.17
C TYR A 190 33.08 -6.83 11.24
N ALA A 191 32.63 -7.00 9.99
CA ALA A 191 33.26 -7.87 8.99
C ALA A 191 34.26 -7.13 8.08
#